data_AF-A0A355KWI3-F1
#
_entry.id   AF-A0A355KWI3-F1
#
_cell.length_a   1.000
_cell.length_b   1.000
_cell.length_c   1.000
_cell.angle_alpha   90.00
_cell.angle_beta   90.00
_cell.angle_gamma   90.00
#
_symmetry.space_group_name_H-M   'P 1'
#
loop_
_entity.id
_entity.type
_entity.pdbx_description
1 polymer ?
#
loop_
_entity_poly.entity_id
_entity_poly.type
_entity_poly.pdbx_seq_one_letter_code
_entity_poly.pdbx_strand_id
1 'polypeptide(L)'
;DTTDMVERSQQIHKTSAVTSAALGRLLTASSLMGSMLKGENESITLRINGGGPAGTVMAVSDSSGNARGYVQNPVVEIPLNSKGKLDVAGAVGTDGSL
;
A
#
# COMPACT_ATOMS: atom_id res chain seq x y z
N ASP A 1 -5.79 12.86 -7.61
CA ASP A 1 -6.50 11.56 -7.53
C ASP A 1 -5.46 10.47 -7.77
N THR A 2 -5.53 9.35 -7.04
CA THR A 2 -4.57 8.23 -7.12
C THR A 2 -5.18 6.97 -7.73
N THR A 3 -6.43 7.02 -8.18
CA THR A 3 -7.19 5.86 -8.71
C THR A 3 -6.44 5.13 -9.82
N ASP A 4 -5.98 5.83 -10.86
CA ASP A 4 -5.27 5.23 -12.00
C ASP A 4 -3.94 4.55 -11.59
N MET A 5 -3.22 5.16 -10.64
CA MET A 5 -1.97 4.61 -10.12
C MET A 5 -2.21 3.31 -9.34
N VAL A 6 -3.26 3.29 -8.51
CA VAL A 6 -3.65 2.11 -7.73
C VAL A 6 -4.15 1.01 -8.66
N GLU A 7 -4.97 1.34 -9.66
CA GLU A 7 -5.45 0.41 -10.68
C GLU A 7 -4.27 -0.19 -11.45
N ARG A 8 -3.32 0.63 -11.89
CA ARG A 8 -2.13 0.14 -12.60
C ARG A 8 -1.30 -0.80 -11.74
N SER A 9 -1.12 -0.48 -10.47
CA SER A 9 -0.43 -1.35 -9.51
C SER A 9 -1.16 -2.69 -9.33
N GLN A 10 -2.50 -2.67 -9.25
CA GLN A 10 -3.33 -3.87 -9.18
C GLN A 10 -3.18 -4.73 -10.45
N GLN A 11 -3.19 -4.13 -11.63
CA GLN A 11 -3.02 -4.85 -12.90
C GLN A 11 -1.65 -5.52 -13.02
N ILE A 12 -0.58 -4.87 -12.54
CA ILE A 12 0.78 -5.39 -12.56
C ILE A 12 0.95 -6.54 -11.55
N HIS A 13 0.53 -6.33 -10.31
CA HIS A 13 0.77 -7.28 -9.21
C HIS A 13 -0.35 -8.31 -9.03
N LYS A 14 -1.46 -8.18 -9.76
CA LYS A 14 -2.65 -9.05 -9.70
C LYS A 14 -3.12 -9.28 -8.26
N THR A 15 -3.25 -8.19 -7.52
CA THR A 15 -3.58 -8.24 -6.10
C THR A 15 -5.04 -8.59 -5.85
N SER A 16 -5.30 -9.29 -4.74
CA SER A 16 -6.65 -9.51 -4.21
C SER A 16 -7.25 -8.21 -3.69
N ALA A 17 -8.58 -8.11 -3.61
CA ALA A 17 -9.27 -6.86 -3.25
C ALA A 17 -8.77 -6.24 -1.93
N VAL A 18 -8.53 -7.07 -0.90
CA VAL A 18 -8.02 -6.58 0.40
C VAL A 18 -6.60 -6.05 0.27
N THR A 19 -5.75 -6.76 -0.49
CA THR A 19 -4.36 -6.35 -0.72
C THR A 19 -4.27 -5.11 -1.60
N SER A 20 -5.12 -4.96 -2.62
CA SER A 20 -5.21 -3.74 -3.44
C SER A 20 -5.62 -2.54 -2.58
N ALA A 21 -6.56 -2.74 -1.65
CA ALA A 21 -6.98 -1.69 -0.72
C ALA A 21 -5.84 -1.28 0.24
N ALA A 22 -5.06 -2.25 0.74
CA ALA A 22 -3.90 -1.98 1.58
C ALA A 22 -2.80 -1.20 0.82
N LEU A 23 -2.40 -1.71 -0.34
CA LEU A 23 -1.39 -1.10 -1.20
C LEU A 23 -1.82 0.28 -1.70
N GLY A 24 -3.09 0.44 -2.09
CA GLY A 24 -3.61 1.71 -2.58
C GLY A 24 -3.62 2.82 -1.52
N ARG A 25 -3.94 2.47 -0.26
CA ARG A 25 -3.81 3.41 0.88
C ARG A 25 -2.35 3.83 1.08
N LEU A 26 -1.42 2.87 0.99
CA LEU A 26 0.00 3.16 1.16
C LEU A 26 0.56 4.00 0.01
N LEU A 27 0.21 3.68 -1.24
CA LEU A 27 0.61 4.44 -2.42
C LEU A 27 0.12 5.89 -2.37
N THR A 28 -1.13 6.08 -1.93
CA THR A 28 -1.71 7.42 -1.75
C THR A 28 -0.99 8.19 -0.65
N ALA A 29 -0.72 7.55 0.49
CA ALA A 29 0.06 8.15 1.56
C ALA A 29 1.49 8.50 1.12
N SER A 30 2.17 7.59 0.41
CA SER A 30 3.53 7.85 -0.09
C SER A 30 3.56 8.97 -1.11
N SER A 31 2.59 9.04 -2.03
CA SER A 31 2.51 10.11 -3.03
C SER A 31 2.32 11.48 -2.37
N LEU A 32 1.45 11.55 -1.35
CA LEU A 32 1.26 12.76 -0.56
C LEU A 32 2.52 13.15 0.23
N MET A 33 3.21 12.18 0.85
CA MET A 33 4.45 12.47 1.58
C MET A 33 5.60 12.86 0.65
N GLY A 34 5.66 12.24 -0.53
CA GLY A 34 6.63 12.56 -1.57
C GLY A 34 6.49 14.00 -2.04
N SER A 35 5.27 14.47 -2.32
CA SER A 35 5.04 15.86 -2.74
C SER A 35 5.35 16.92 -1.68
N MET A 36 5.57 16.51 -0.42
CA MET A 36 6.00 17.40 0.66
C MET A 36 7.53 17.44 0.85
N LEU A 37 8.28 16.64 0.09
CA LEU A 37 9.75 16.68 0.11
C LEU A 37 10.26 18.02 -0.43
N LYS A 38 11.33 18.52 0.18
CA LYS A 38 11.93 19.82 -0.22
C LYS A 38 12.99 19.64 -1.29
N GLY A 39 13.67 18.49 -1.32
CA GLY A 39 14.68 18.20 -2.34
C GLY A 39 14.03 17.59 -3.58
N GLU A 40 14.32 18.16 -4.76
CA GLU A 40 13.81 17.65 -6.04
C GLU A 40 14.27 16.21 -6.35
N ASN A 41 15.42 15.79 -5.82
CA ASN A 41 15.97 14.45 -6.00
C ASN A 41 15.77 13.54 -4.78
N GLU A 42 14.92 13.93 -3.84
CA GLU A 42 14.61 13.11 -2.67
C GLU A 42 13.51 12.10 -2.99
N SER A 43 13.55 10.99 -2.27
CA SER A 43 12.47 10.00 -2.28
C SER A 43 12.21 9.54 -0.86
N ILE A 44 10.95 9.19 -0.60
CA ILE A 44 10.52 8.62 0.66
C ILE A 44 10.10 7.17 0.44
N THR A 45 10.54 6.28 1.32
CA THR A 45 10.12 4.88 1.34
C THR A 45 9.29 4.63 2.58
N LEU A 46 8.06 4.16 2.39
CA LEU A 46 7.16 3.69 3.43
C LEU A 46 7.14 2.16 3.40
N ARG A 47 7.31 1.53 4.56
CA ARG A 47 7.30 0.07 4.68
C ARG A 47 6.47 -0.34 5.88
N ILE A 48 5.35 -1.01 5.62
CA ILE A 48 4.49 -1.57 6.66
C ILE A 48 4.73 -3.07 6.74
N ASN A 49 5.03 -3.57 7.93
CA ASN A 49 4.97 -4.99 8.23
C ASN A 49 4.26 -5.15 9.58
N GLY A 50 2.99 -5.57 9.53
CA GLY A 50 2.13 -5.78 10.72
C GLY A 50 2.04 -7.24 11.17
N GLY A 51 2.85 -8.14 10.60
CA GLY A 51 2.81 -9.58 10.90
C GLY A 51 1.62 -10.35 10.28
N GLY A 52 0.84 -9.72 9.41
CA GLY A 52 -0.31 -10.34 8.74
C GLY A 52 0.03 -11.13 7.48
N PRO A 53 -0.96 -11.85 6.90
CA PRO A 53 -0.78 -12.68 5.72
C PRO A 53 -0.40 -11.92 4.44
N ALA A 54 -0.61 -10.61 4.35
CA ALA A 54 -0.13 -9.77 3.24
C ALA A 54 1.41 -9.60 3.27
N GLY A 55 2.04 -9.90 4.41
CA GLY A 55 3.46 -9.69 4.64
C GLY A 55 3.82 -8.20 4.61
N THR A 56 4.99 -7.89 4.06
CA THR A 56 5.44 -6.51 3.95
C THR A 56 4.73 -5.78 2.79
N VAL A 57 4.13 -4.63 3.08
CA VAL A 57 3.61 -3.68 2.08
C VAL A 57 4.56 -2.50 2.00
N MET A 58 5.06 -2.18 0.80
CA MET A 58 6.06 -1.12 0.63
C MET A 58 5.64 -0.17 -0.49
N ALA A 59 5.85 1.13 -0.29
CA ALA A 59 5.68 2.14 -1.32
C ALA A 59 6.83 3.14 -1.27
N VAL A 60 7.24 3.62 -2.42
CA VAL A 60 8.28 4.63 -2.59
C VAL A 60 7.69 5.75 -3.43
N SER A 61 7.83 6.99 -2.99
CA SER A 61 7.49 8.16 -3.79
C SER A 61 8.69 9.06 -3.97
N ASP A 62 8.80 9.67 -5.15
CA ASP A 62 9.68 10.81 -5.36
C ASP A 62 9.03 12.14 -4.90
N SER A 63 9.82 13.21 -4.95
CA SER A 63 9.42 14.60 -4.67
C SER A 63 8.30 15.13 -5.57
N SER A 64 8.08 14.51 -6.73
CA SER A 64 7.01 14.85 -7.67
C SER A 64 5.69 14.13 -7.35
N GLY A 65 5.68 13.28 -6.32
CA GLY A 65 4.51 12.49 -5.93
C GLY A 65 4.29 11.24 -6.79
N ASN A 66 5.25 10.84 -7.64
CA ASN A 66 5.16 9.59 -8.38
C ASN A 66 5.47 8.44 -7.43
N ALA A 67 4.48 7.61 -7.14
CA ALA A 67 4.64 6.48 -6.25
C ALA A 67 4.66 5.14 -7.00
N ARG A 68 5.51 4.24 -6.50
CA ARG A 68 5.53 2.82 -6.86
C ARG A 68 5.54 1.99 -5.60
N GLY A 69 4.95 0.81 -5.64
CA GLY A 69 4.87 -0.02 -4.45
C GLY A 69 4.55 -1.45 -4.80
N TYR A 70 4.83 -2.33 -3.85
CA TYR A 70 4.53 -3.74 -3.93
C TYR A 70 4.10 -4.26 -2.57
N VAL A 71 3.54 -5.45 -2.60
CA VAL A 71 3.16 -6.22 -1.42
C VAL A 71 3.80 -7.58 -1.54
N GLN A 72 4.29 -8.12 -0.43
CA GLN A 72 4.97 -9.40 -0.39
C GLN A 72 4.05 -10.52 -0.87
N ASN A 73 2.82 -10.57 -0.35
CA ASN A 73 1.81 -11.55 -0.75
C ASN A 73 0.64 -10.84 -1.46
N PRO A 74 0.61 -10.85 -2.81
CA PRO A 74 -0.40 -10.11 -3.58
C PRO A 74 -1.80 -10.68 -3.43
N VAL A 75 -1.94 -11.98 -3.20
CA VAL A 75 -3.21 -12.67 -3.04
C VAL A 75 -3.37 -13.10 -1.59
N VAL A 76 -4.35 -12.53 -0.91
CA VAL A 76 -4.72 -12.86 0.47
C VAL A 76 -6.23 -13.08 0.51
N GLU A 77 -6.65 -14.27 0.91
CA GLU A 77 -8.05 -14.59 1.11
C GLU A 77 -8.36 -14.61 2.60
N ILE A 78 -9.14 -13.62 3.02
CA ILE A 78 -9.67 -13.53 4.38
C ILE A 78 -11.13 -13.09 4.33
N PRO A 79 -11.94 -13.48 5.33
CA PRO A 79 -13.32 -13.03 5.41
C PRO A 79 -13.42 -11.51 5.56
N LEU A 80 -14.60 -10.97 5.25
CA LEU A 80 -14.91 -9.57 5.53
C LEU A 80 -14.84 -9.32 7.04
N ASN A 81 -14.50 -8.08 7.41
CA ASN A 81 -14.50 -7.68 8.81
C ASN A 81 -15.93 -7.66 9.40
N SER A 82 -16.03 -7.44 10.71
CA SER A 82 -17.30 -7.33 11.44
C SER A 82 -18.27 -6.25 10.93
N LYS A 83 -17.79 -5.33 10.08
CA LYS A 83 -18.59 -4.28 9.43
C LYS A 83 -18.98 -4.62 7.98
N GLY A 84 -18.69 -5.84 7.52
CA GLY A 84 -18.95 -6.28 6.14
C GLY A 84 -18.03 -5.62 5.09
N LYS A 85 -16.87 -5.07 5.50
CA LYS A 85 -15.90 -4.43 4.62
C LYS A 85 -14.62 -5.27 4.50
N LEU A 86 -13.80 -4.96 3.50
CA LEU A 86 -12.47 -5.57 3.33
C LEU A 86 -11.62 -5.41 4.59
N ASP A 87 -11.14 -6.53 5.13
CA ASP A 87 -10.38 -6.54 6.38
C ASP A 87 -8.89 -6.25 6.17
N VAL A 88 -8.57 -4.99 5.87
CA VAL A 88 -7.17 -4.59 5.67
C VAL A 88 -6.32 -4.77 6.93
N ALA A 89 -6.91 -4.60 8.12
CA ALA A 89 -6.18 -4.81 9.38
C ALA A 89 -5.84 -6.29 9.58
N GLY A 90 -6.78 -7.19 9.29
CA GLY A 90 -6.52 -8.63 9.29
C GLY A 90 -5.50 -9.06 8.24
N ALA A 91 -5.47 -8.43 7.06
CA ALA A 91 -4.52 -8.76 6.01
C ALA A 91 -3.09 -8.27 6.29
N VAL A 92 -2.93 -7.02 6.73
CA VAL A 92 -1.61 -6.42 7.00
C VAL A 92 -1.08 -6.84 8.37
N GLY A 93 -1.98 -7.08 9.32
CA GLY A 93 -1.70 -7.32 10.72
C GLY A 93 -1.56 -6.02 11.51
N THR A 94 -1.70 -6.13 12.84
CA THR A 94 -1.71 -4.98 13.77
C THR A 94 -0.51 -4.94 14.70
N ASP A 95 0.36 -5.95 14.66
CA ASP A 95 1.47 -6.11 15.58
C ASP A 95 2.79 -6.01 14.80
N GLY A 96 3.24 -4.77 14.58
CA GLY A 96 4.42 -4.53 13.75
C GLY A 96 4.82 -3.06 13.61
N SER A 97 5.56 -2.74 12.55
CA SER A 97 6.21 -1.43 12.36
C SER A 97 5.92 -0.81 11.00
N LEU A 98 6.05 0.52 10.94
CA LEU A 98 5.86 1.38 9.76
C LEU A 98 7.10 2.27 9.54
#